data_AF-A0A1Y6BDZ9-F1
#
_entry.id   AF-A0A1Y6BDZ9-F1
#
_cell.length_a   1.000
_cell.length_b   1.000
_cell.length_c   1.000
_cell.angle_alpha   90.00
_cell.angle_beta   90.00
_cell.angle_gamma   90.00
#
_symmetry.space_group_name_H-M   'P 1'
#
loop_
_entity.id
_entity.type
_entity.pdbx_description
1 polymer ?
#
loop_
_entity_poly.entity_id
_entity_poly.type
_entity_poly.pdbx_seq_one_letter_code
_entity_poly.pdbx_strand_id
1 'polypeptide(L)'
;MSRRRYKRKFSNYLLQPLLQVKLGLYAIVLALIFCLVMVWLFYANFYRFYDLVLELTDLREEVTSILDAYINEMVVWTLVATGIYFFVTVAMSIFYTHRLIGPTYAFRRHIQELSKGNYKSRVLLRKADAFAEVAEDLNQLATQLETNSQRRGNGD
;
A
#
# COMPACT_ATOMS: atom_id res chain seq x y z
N MET A 1 -44.50 -11.42 -20.40
CA MET A 1 -43.61 -10.36 -19.88
C MET A 1 -42.23 -10.95 -19.59
N SER A 2 -41.26 -10.72 -20.47
CA SER A 2 -39.88 -11.24 -20.32
C SER A 2 -39.06 -10.30 -19.44
N ARG A 3 -38.65 -10.78 -18.25
CA ARG A 3 -37.76 -10.06 -17.33
C ARG A 3 -36.34 -10.08 -17.91
N ARG A 4 -35.92 -8.99 -18.56
CA ARG A 4 -34.51 -8.79 -18.98
C ARG A 4 -33.61 -8.77 -17.75
N ARG A 5 -32.87 -9.86 -17.51
CA ARG A 5 -31.78 -9.93 -16.52
C ARG A 5 -30.69 -8.93 -16.90
N TYR A 6 -30.56 -7.87 -16.10
CA TYR A 6 -29.48 -6.90 -16.22
C TYR A 6 -28.14 -7.60 -15.89
N LYS A 7 -27.40 -8.04 -16.91
CA LYS A 7 -26.05 -8.57 -16.75
C LYS A 7 -25.16 -7.42 -16.26
N ARG A 8 -24.72 -7.49 -14.99
CA ARG A 8 -23.71 -6.58 -14.44
C ARG A 8 -22.42 -6.74 -15.27
N LYS A 9 -22.07 -5.75 -16.10
CA LYS A 9 -20.78 -5.71 -16.82
C LYS A 9 -19.65 -5.55 -15.79
N PHE A 10 -18.91 -6.63 -15.54
CA PHE A 10 -17.67 -6.63 -14.74
C PHE A 10 -16.54 -5.77 -15.35
N SER A 11 -16.69 -5.35 -16.61
CA SER A 11 -15.65 -4.66 -17.39
C SER A 11 -15.25 -3.27 -16.88
N ASN A 12 -16.02 -2.65 -15.97
CA ASN A 12 -15.65 -1.36 -15.37
C ASN A 12 -14.92 -1.47 -14.02
N TYR A 13 -14.73 -2.69 -13.49
CA TYR A 13 -13.92 -2.91 -12.28
C TYR A 13 -12.41 -2.93 -12.57
N LEU A 14 -12.02 -3.11 -13.83
CA LEU A 14 -10.63 -3.29 -14.25
C LEU A 14 -9.89 -1.98 -14.62
N LEU A 15 -10.55 -0.82 -14.56
CA LEU A 15 -9.89 0.47 -14.82
C LEU A 15 -9.24 1.13 -13.58
N GLN A 16 -9.49 0.64 -12.37
CA GLN A 16 -8.94 1.19 -11.11
C GLN A 16 -7.82 0.38 -10.40
N PRO A 17 -7.40 -0.84 -10.79
CA PRO A 17 -6.30 -1.54 -10.11
C PRO A 17 -4.94 -0.88 -10.38
N LEU A 18 -4.83 -0.03 -11.41
CA LEU A 18 -3.57 0.60 -11.79
C LEU A 18 -3.03 1.53 -10.70
N LEU A 19 -3.88 2.27 -9.97
CA LEU A 19 -3.40 3.19 -8.93
C LEU A 19 -2.94 2.42 -7.68
N GLN A 20 -3.64 1.33 -7.34
CA GLN A 20 -3.31 0.42 -6.24
C GLN A 20 -2.00 -0.32 -6.51
N VAL A 21 -1.86 -0.85 -7.71
CA VAL A 21 -0.64 -1.51 -8.14
C VAL A 21 0.51 -0.51 -8.18
N LYS A 22 0.30 0.73 -8.65
CA LYS A 22 1.38 1.74 -8.69
C LYS A 22 1.89 2.11 -7.29
N LEU A 23 1.00 2.46 -6.34
CA LEU A 23 1.42 2.83 -4.99
C LEU A 23 2.07 1.65 -4.24
N GLY A 24 1.47 0.46 -4.34
CA GLY A 24 2.06 -0.75 -3.77
C GLY A 24 3.40 -1.09 -4.40
N LEU A 25 3.52 -0.98 -5.72
CA LEU A 25 4.76 -1.22 -6.47
C LEU A 25 5.86 -0.23 -6.07
N TYR A 26 5.55 1.06 -5.93
CA TYR A 26 6.54 2.05 -5.46
C TYR A 26 7.08 1.71 -4.07
N ALA A 27 6.21 1.28 -3.14
CA ALA A 27 6.62 0.84 -1.81
C ALA A 27 7.48 -0.43 -1.85
N ILE A 28 7.13 -1.41 -2.69
CA ILE A 28 7.90 -2.65 -2.88
C ILE A 28 9.27 -2.34 -3.50
N VAL A 29 9.32 -1.52 -4.54
CA VAL A 29 10.57 -1.10 -5.20
C VAL A 29 11.46 -0.34 -4.22
N LEU A 30 10.88 0.57 -3.42
CA LEU A 30 11.63 1.28 -2.39
C LEU A 30 12.20 0.33 -1.33
N ALA A 31 11.41 -0.66 -0.88
CA ALA A 31 11.86 -1.68 0.05
C ALA A 31 12.99 -2.54 -0.54
N LEU A 32 12.89 -2.93 -1.82
CA LEU A 32 13.94 -3.66 -2.53
C LEU A 32 15.22 -2.84 -2.63
N ILE A 33 15.13 -1.57 -3.02
CA ILE A 33 16.30 -0.67 -3.09
C ILE A 33 16.94 -0.56 -1.71
N PHE A 34 16.15 -0.36 -0.66
CA PHE A 34 16.65 -0.31 0.71
C PHE A 34 17.38 -1.61 1.11
N CYS A 35 16.80 -2.78 0.81
CA CYS A 35 17.43 -4.07 1.08
C CYS A 35 18.77 -4.23 0.33
N LEU A 36 18.80 -3.86 -0.95
CA LEU A 36 20.02 -3.93 -1.77
C LEU A 36 21.11 -2.99 -1.24
N VAL A 37 20.74 -1.76 -0.87
CA VAL A 37 21.65 -0.79 -0.26
C VAL A 37 22.18 -1.30 1.07
N MET A 38 21.33 -1.90 1.91
CA MET A 38 21.76 -2.47 3.18
C MET A 38 22.73 -3.62 2.99
N VAL A 39 22.42 -4.59 2.12
CA VAL A 39 23.34 -5.70 1.80
C VAL A 39 24.67 -5.18 1.28
N TRP A 40 24.65 -4.19 0.39
CA TRP A 40 25.87 -3.57 -0.13
C TRP A 40 26.70 -2.86 0.96
N LEU A 41 26.06 -2.09 1.83
CA LEU A 41 26.73 -1.43 2.96
C LEU A 41 27.36 -2.44 3.91
N PHE A 42 26.64 -3.52 4.24
CA PHE A 42 27.18 -4.59 5.07
C PHE A 42 28.40 -5.23 4.42
N TYR A 43 28.30 -5.61 3.15
CA TYR A 43 29.43 -6.20 2.42
C TYR A 43 30.65 -5.27 2.38
N ALA A 44 30.46 -3.98 2.06
CA ALA A 44 31.53 -3.01 1.97
C ALA A 44 32.21 -2.73 3.32
N ASN A 45 31.45 -2.62 4.40
CA ASN A 45 32.00 -2.44 5.75
C ASN A 45 32.72 -3.70 6.23
N PHE A 46 32.15 -4.88 5.98
CA PHE A 46 32.74 -6.12 6.46
C PHE A 46 34.03 -6.45 5.72
N TYR A 47 34.08 -6.27 4.40
CA TYR A 47 35.30 -6.50 3.62
C TYR A 47 36.47 -5.64 4.13
N ARG A 48 36.20 -4.35 4.40
CA ARG A 48 37.21 -3.45 4.98
C ARG A 48 37.64 -3.86 6.38
N PHE A 49 36.70 -4.30 7.20
CA PHE A 49 37.00 -4.77 8.56
C PHE A 49 37.85 -6.05 8.52
N TYR A 50 37.50 -7.00 7.65
CA TYR A 50 38.23 -8.25 7.46
C TYR A 50 39.69 -7.99 7.06
N ASP A 51 39.92 -7.15 6.05
CA ASP A 51 41.27 -6.80 5.59
C ASP A 51 42.10 -6.14 6.70
N LEU A 52 41.52 -5.19 7.44
CA LEU A 52 42.20 -4.49 8.53
C LEU A 52 42.62 -5.45 9.64
N VAL A 53 41.77 -6.40 10.02
CA VAL A 53 42.07 -7.36 11.08
C VAL A 53 43.19 -8.31 10.65
N LEU A 54 43.20 -8.78 9.40
CA LEU A 54 44.28 -9.64 8.88
C LEU A 54 45.61 -8.91 8.67
N GLU A 55 45.57 -7.62 8.38
CA GLU A 55 46.78 -6.80 8.29
C GLU A 55 47.43 -6.58 9.66
N LEU A 56 46.61 -6.38 10.70
CA LEU A 56 47.08 -6.07 12.05
C LEU A 56 47.39 -7.30 12.92
N THR A 57 47.10 -8.52 12.43
CA THR A 57 47.26 -9.75 13.22
C THR A 57 48.33 -10.67 12.64
N ASP A 58 49.25 -11.12 13.50
CA ASP A 58 50.31 -12.08 13.14
C ASP A 58 49.79 -13.52 12.99
N LEU A 59 48.64 -13.85 13.59
CA LEU A 59 48.01 -15.19 13.57
C LEU A 59 46.95 -15.31 12.45
N ARG A 60 47.37 -15.13 11.20
CA ARG A 60 46.45 -15.06 10.05
C ARG A 60 45.55 -16.28 9.88
N GLU A 61 46.08 -17.50 9.98
CA GLU A 61 45.28 -18.70 9.72
C GLU A 61 44.17 -18.92 10.77
N GLU A 62 44.50 -18.75 12.05
CA GLU A 62 43.54 -18.95 13.14
C GLU A 62 42.45 -17.87 13.11
N VAL A 63 42.84 -16.60 12.92
CA VAL A 63 41.91 -15.47 12.84
C VAL A 63 41.02 -15.56 11.61
N THR A 64 41.54 -16.02 10.46
CA THR A 64 40.74 -16.21 9.24
C THR A 64 39.57 -17.17 9.50
N SER A 65 39.84 -18.32 10.11
CA SER A 65 38.81 -19.33 10.37
C SER A 65 37.70 -18.84 11.33
N ILE A 66 38.07 -18.02 12.32
CA ILE A 66 37.13 -17.40 13.27
C ILE A 66 36.29 -16.34 12.56
N LEU A 67 36.92 -15.48 11.76
CA LEU A 67 36.24 -14.43 11.01
C LEU A 67 35.28 -15.01 9.99
N ASP A 68 35.66 -16.06 9.26
CA ASP A 68 34.81 -16.70 8.25
C ASP A 68 33.56 -17.33 8.90
N ALA A 69 33.71 -18.00 10.05
CA ALA A 69 32.59 -18.55 10.80
C ALA A 69 31.64 -17.44 11.26
N TYR A 70 32.19 -16.35 11.82
CA TYR A 70 31.41 -15.20 12.28
C TYR A 70 30.69 -14.47 11.14
N ILE A 71 31.38 -14.26 10.00
CA ILE A 71 30.80 -13.66 8.79
C ILE A 71 29.63 -14.50 8.30
N ASN A 72 29.82 -15.81 8.20
CA ASN A 72 28.80 -16.69 7.65
C ASN A 72 27.54 -16.65 8.53
N GLU A 73 27.70 -16.76 9.86
CA GLU A 73 26.59 -16.63 10.79
C GLU A 73 25.90 -15.25 10.67
N MET A 74 26.67 -14.16 10.63
CA MET A 74 26.13 -12.81 10.49
C MET A 74 25.38 -12.63 9.17
N VAL A 75 25.89 -13.14 8.05
CA VAL A 75 25.26 -13.10 6.73
C VAL A 75 23.93 -13.85 6.75
N VAL A 76 23.89 -15.04 7.34
CA VAL A 76 22.65 -15.83 7.48
C VAL A 76 21.60 -15.03 8.26
N TRP A 77 21.94 -14.49 9.43
CA TRP A 77 21.01 -13.70 10.23
C TRP A 77 20.58 -12.40 9.55
N THR A 78 21.49 -11.74 8.82
CA THR A 78 21.19 -10.53 8.06
C THR A 78 20.21 -10.82 6.92
N LEU A 79 20.40 -11.93 6.20
CA LEU A 79 19.48 -12.37 5.15
C LEU A 79 18.11 -12.73 5.71
N VAL A 80 18.06 -13.43 6.85
CA VAL A 80 16.80 -13.75 7.54
C VAL A 80 16.07 -12.47 7.95
N ALA A 81 16.77 -11.53 8.62
CA ALA A 81 16.18 -10.26 9.04
C ALA A 81 15.70 -9.41 7.86
N THR A 82 16.48 -9.34 6.78
CA THR A 82 16.12 -8.61 5.56
C THR A 82 14.92 -9.25 4.87
N GLY A 83 14.86 -10.59 4.81
CA GLY A 83 13.71 -11.32 4.27
C GLY A 83 12.44 -11.04 5.06
N ILE A 84 12.50 -11.14 6.40
CA ILE A 84 11.37 -10.82 7.28
C ILE A 84 10.92 -9.37 7.07
N TYR A 85 11.86 -8.42 7.08
CA TYR A 85 11.57 -7.00 6.83
C TYR A 85 10.86 -6.79 5.49
N PHE A 86 11.37 -7.42 4.42
CA PHE A 86 10.77 -7.32 3.09
C PHE A 86 9.34 -7.84 3.10
N PHE A 87 9.09 -9.06 3.60
CA PHE A 87 7.75 -9.65 3.62
C PHE A 87 6.76 -8.85 4.47
N VAL A 88 7.18 -8.36 5.64
CA VAL A 88 6.36 -7.50 6.49
C VAL A 88 6.01 -6.20 5.76
N THR A 89 6.99 -5.59 5.08
CA THR A 89 6.77 -4.35 4.32
C THR A 89 5.82 -4.56 3.14
N VAL A 90 5.96 -5.66 2.39
CA VAL A 90 5.02 -6.01 1.31
C VAL A 90 3.61 -6.23 1.85
N ALA A 91 3.47 -6.99 2.94
CA ALA A 91 2.18 -7.25 3.56
C ALA A 91 1.50 -5.95 4.04
N MET A 92 2.25 -5.09 4.73
CA MET A 92 1.78 -3.78 5.17
C MET A 92 1.38 -2.90 3.99
N SER A 93 2.20 -2.83 2.95
CA SER A 93 1.91 -2.04 1.74
C SER A 93 0.59 -2.47 1.09
N ILE A 94 0.38 -3.78 0.90
CA ILE A 94 -0.85 -4.30 0.31
C ILE A 94 -2.05 -3.97 1.21
N PHE A 95 -1.93 -4.20 2.51
CA PHE A 95 -3.00 -3.98 3.49
C PHE A 95 -3.45 -2.51 3.51
N TYR A 96 -2.51 -1.57 3.65
CA TYR A 96 -2.83 -0.14 3.70
C TYR A 96 -3.30 0.41 2.35
N THR A 97 -2.70 -0.04 1.24
CA THR A 97 -3.10 0.46 -0.08
C THR A 97 -4.53 0.02 -0.44
N HIS A 98 -4.92 -1.21 -0.11
CA HIS A 98 -6.30 -1.67 -0.29
C HIS A 98 -7.29 -0.81 0.52
N ARG A 99 -6.89 -0.45 1.76
CA ARG A 99 -7.69 0.36 2.67
C ARG A 99 -7.94 1.78 2.17
N LEU A 100 -6.97 2.37 1.49
CA LEU A 100 -7.03 3.71 0.93
C LEU A 100 -7.84 3.78 -0.36
N ILE A 101 -7.70 2.78 -1.23
CA ILE A 101 -8.30 2.83 -2.57
C ILE A 101 -9.74 2.30 -2.59
N GLY A 102 -10.09 1.37 -1.70
CA GLY A 102 -11.46 0.83 -1.59
C GLY A 102 -12.55 1.92 -1.59
N PRO A 103 -12.46 2.95 -0.73
CA PRO A 103 -13.41 4.06 -0.65
C PRO A 103 -13.63 4.83 -1.95
N THR A 104 -12.60 4.93 -2.80
CA THR A 104 -12.65 5.77 -4.03
C THR A 104 -13.74 5.33 -4.99
N TYR A 105 -14.04 4.03 -5.06
CA TYR A 105 -15.13 3.51 -5.87
C TYR A 105 -16.50 3.92 -5.32
N ALA A 106 -16.67 3.87 -3.99
CA ALA A 106 -17.90 4.29 -3.32
C ALA A 106 -18.14 5.80 -3.54
N PHE A 107 -17.09 6.62 -3.40
CA PHE A 107 -17.15 8.05 -3.67
C PHE A 107 -17.55 8.33 -5.11
N ARG A 108 -16.87 7.72 -6.09
CA ARG A 108 -17.18 7.93 -7.51
C ARG A 108 -18.61 7.55 -7.86
N ARG A 109 -19.09 6.42 -7.34
CA ARG A 109 -20.48 5.97 -7.56
C ARG A 109 -21.47 6.96 -6.95
N HIS A 110 -21.22 7.44 -5.74
CA HIS A 110 -22.11 8.39 -5.08
C HIS A 110 -22.15 9.74 -5.79
N ILE A 111 -21.00 10.30 -6.17
CA ILE A 111 -20.91 11.53 -6.98
C ILE A 111 -21.68 11.37 -8.30
N GLN A 112 -21.56 10.22 -8.97
CA GLN A 112 -22.32 9.93 -10.18
C GLN A 112 -23.84 9.92 -9.94
N GLU A 113 -24.32 9.38 -8.81
CA GLU A 113 -25.74 9.42 -8.48
C GLU A 113 -26.22 10.83 -8.17
N LEU A 114 -25.44 11.62 -7.43
CA LEU A 114 -25.74 13.04 -7.18
C LEU A 114 -25.82 13.81 -8.50
N SER A 115 -24.90 13.57 -9.44
CA SER A 115 -24.90 14.23 -10.75
C SER A 115 -26.12 13.92 -11.62
N LYS A 116 -26.82 12.80 -11.35
CA LYS A 116 -28.08 12.43 -12.02
C LYS A 116 -29.32 12.99 -11.31
N GLY A 117 -29.15 13.78 -10.26
CA GLY A 117 -30.24 14.31 -9.43
C GLY A 117 -30.72 13.35 -8.34
N ASN A 118 -30.07 12.19 -8.14
CA ASN A 118 -30.43 11.27 -7.07
C ASN A 118 -29.76 11.68 -5.74
N TYR A 119 -30.31 12.71 -5.10
CA TYR A 119 -29.78 13.25 -3.83
C TYR A 119 -30.04 12.36 -2.61
N LYS A 120 -30.83 11.29 -2.76
CA LYS A 120 -31.05 10.27 -1.70
C LYS A 120 -29.91 9.26 -1.59
N SER A 121 -28.97 9.25 -2.54
CA SER A 121 -27.77 8.43 -2.47
C SER A 121 -26.99 8.74 -1.19
N ARG A 122 -26.34 7.74 -0.59
CA ARG A 122 -25.46 7.89 0.59
C ARG A 122 -24.23 7.00 0.45
N VAL A 123 -23.09 7.44 0.97
CA VAL A 123 -21.84 6.68 1.07
C VAL A 123 -21.75 6.03 2.45
N LEU A 124 -21.47 4.73 2.48
CA LEU A 124 -21.11 4.00 3.69
C LEU A 124 -19.80 3.27 3.42
N LEU A 125 -18.78 3.58 4.21
CA LEU A 125 -17.49 2.91 4.15
C LEU A 125 -17.42 1.76 5.16
N ARG A 126 -16.51 0.81 4.95
CA ARG A 126 -16.25 -0.24 5.95
C ARG A 126 -15.53 0.39 7.14
N LYS A 127 -15.74 -0.15 8.35
CA LYS A 127 -15.07 0.34 9.58
C LYS A 127 -13.55 0.43 9.44
N ALA A 128 -13.00 -0.52 8.71
CA ALA A 128 -11.58 -0.61 8.46
C ALA A 128 -11.17 0.05 7.15
N ASP A 129 -11.94 0.92 6.52
CA ASP A 129 -11.49 1.73 5.37
C ASP A 129 -10.90 3.07 5.85
N ALA A 130 -10.28 3.84 4.96
CA ALA A 130 -9.84 5.21 5.22
C ALA A 130 -10.89 6.25 4.76
N PHE A 131 -10.69 7.52 5.08
CA PHE A 131 -11.50 8.65 4.60
C PHE A 131 -12.97 8.63 5.06
N ALA A 132 -13.22 8.26 6.32
CA ALA A 132 -14.56 8.26 6.89
C ALA A 132 -15.16 9.68 6.91
N GLU A 133 -14.34 10.67 7.20
CA GLU A 133 -14.65 12.10 7.16
C GLU A 133 -15.14 12.55 5.78
N VAL A 134 -14.49 12.09 4.70
CA VAL A 134 -14.91 12.42 3.32
C VAL A 134 -16.26 11.78 2.99
N ALA A 135 -16.52 10.58 3.49
CA ALA A 135 -17.83 9.94 3.32
C ALA A 135 -18.94 10.73 4.04
N GLU A 136 -18.65 11.25 5.23
CA GLU A 136 -19.56 12.10 5.98
C GLU A 136 -19.84 13.41 5.24
N ASP A 137 -18.80 14.11 4.79
CA ASP A 137 -18.93 15.36 4.03
C ASP A 137 -19.77 15.18 2.75
N LEU A 138 -19.55 14.07 2.03
CA LEU A 138 -20.35 13.73 0.84
C LEU A 138 -21.83 13.48 1.18
N ASN A 139 -22.11 12.82 2.30
CA ASN A 139 -23.48 12.60 2.76
C ASN A 139 -24.17 13.90 3.21
N GLN A 140 -23.42 14.80 3.85
CA GLN A 140 -23.92 16.13 4.22
C GLN A 140 -24.23 16.95 2.97
N LEU A 141 -23.34 16.95 1.96
CA LEU A 141 -23.58 17.59 0.67
C LEU A 141 -24.85 17.05 -0.01
N ALA A 142 -25.03 15.73 -0.03
CA ALA A 142 -26.24 15.10 -0.59
C ALA A 142 -27.52 15.60 0.10
N THR A 143 -27.47 15.77 1.43
CA THR A 143 -28.59 16.27 2.23
C THR A 143 -28.91 17.74 1.92
N GLN A 144 -27.88 18.57 1.72
CA GLN A 144 -28.06 19.98 1.33
C GLN A 144 -28.67 20.10 -0.09
N LEU A 145 -28.20 19.28 -1.04
CA LEU A 145 -28.74 19.25 -2.40
C LEU A 145 -30.21 18.79 -2.42
N GLU A 146 -30.55 17.76 -1.64
CA GLU A 146 -31.92 17.28 -1.47
C GLU A 146 -32.84 18.40 -0.96
N THR A 147 -32.41 19.09 0.10
CA THR A 147 -33.17 20.20 0.71
C THR A 147 -33.38 21.36 -0.28
N ASN A 148 -32.33 21.74 -1.00
CA ASN A 148 -32.41 22.84 -1.99
C ASN A 148 -33.30 22.49 -3.17
N SER A 149 -33.30 21.22 -3.61
CA SER A 149 -34.18 20.76 -4.69
C SER A 149 -35.66 20.80 -4.31
N GLN A 150 -36.00 20.44 -3.07
CA GLN A 150 -37.37 20.49 -2.55
C GLN A 150 -37.88 21.94 -2.41
N ARG A 151 -37.01 22.86 -1.96
CA ARG A 151 -37.36 24.29 -1.86
C ARG A 151 -37.69 24.91 -3.22
N ARG A 152 -36.98 24.52 -4.28
CA ARG A 152 -37.25 25.00 -5.64
C ARG A 152 -38.54 24.41 -6.21
N GLY A 153 -38.84 23.14 -5.94
CA GLY A 153 -40.07 22.50 -6.42
C GLY A 153 -41.38 22.97 -5.74
N ASN A 154 -41.30 23.64 -4.58
CA ASN A 154 -42.46 24.19 -3.88
C ASN A 154 -42.70 25.69 -4.17
N GLY A 155 -41.86 26.32 -5.01
CA GLY A 155 -41.94 27.75 -5.36
C GLY A 155 -42.52 28.04 -6.74
N ASP A 156 -42.88 27.01 -7.51
CA ASP A 156 -43.59 27.05 -8.79
C ASP A 156 -45.05 26.59 -8.58
#